data_AF-A0A6G2QKB0-F1
#
_entry.id   AF-A0A6G2QKB0-F1
#
_cell.length_a   1.000
_cell.length_b   1.000
_cell.length_c   1.000
_cell.angle_alpha   90.00
_cell.angle_beta   90.00
_cell.angle_gamma   90.00
#
_symmetry.space_group_name_H-M   'P 1'
#
loop_
_entity.id
_entity.type
_entity.pdbx_description
1 polymer ?
#
loop_
_entity_poly.entity_id
_entity_poly.type
_entity_poly.pdbx_seq_one_letter_code
_entity_poly.pdbx_strand_id
1 'polypeptide(L)' 'MSDGTVTLPWLVVRQDDNGNRYRVGRYATRAEAERIANSLDERGHQQLYWVERVGPNGASAG' A
#
# COMPACT_ATOMS: atom_id res chain seq x y z
N MET A 1 -27.41 2.92 -11.75
CA MET A 1 -26.22 2.09 -12.00
C MET A 1 -25.18 2.52 -10.98
N SER A 2 -25.05 1.79 -9.87
CA SER A 2 -24.01 2.07 -8.89
C SER A 2 -22.72 1.56 -9.48
N ASP A 3 -21.88 2.46 -9.95
CA ASP A 3 -20.49 2.15 -10.25
C ASP A 3 -19.82 1.77 -8.92
N GLY A 4 -19.95 0.50 -8.58
CA GLY A 4 -19.30 -0.13 -7.45
C GLY A 4 -17.82 -0.26 -7.75
N THR A 5 -17.15 0.85 -8.06
CA THR A 5 -15.69 0.92 -7.99
C THR A 5 -15.36 0.58 -6.54
N VAL A 6 -15.00 -0.67 -6.31
CA VAL A 6 -14.43 -1.12 -5.04
C VAL A 6 -13.19 -0.28 -4.86
N THR A 7 -13.33 0.83 -4.13
CA THR A 7 -12.18 1.61 -3.72
C THR A 7 -11.38 0.68 -2.84
N LEU A 8 -10.17 0.37 -3.28
CA LEU A 8 -9.15 -0.29 -2.48
C LEU A 8 -8.27 0.84 -1.92
N PRO A 9 -8.71 1.54 -0.86
CA PRO A 9 -8.02 2.74 -0.38
C PRO A 9 -6.73 2.39 0.36
N TRP A 10 -6.46 1.11 0.66
CA TRP A 10 -5.27 0.72 1.40
C TRP A 10 -4.22 0.18 0.43
N LEU A 11 -3.04 0.78 0.42
CA LEU A 11 -1.89 0.31 -0.33
C LEU A 11 -0.79 -0.16 0.58
N VAL A 12 -0.13 -1.24 0.18
CA VAL A 12 1.16 -1.62 0.76
C VAL A 12 2.25 -1.01 -0.10
N VAL A 13 3.10 -0.20 0.52
CA VAL A 13 4.26 0.43 -0.10
C VAL A 13 5.51 -0.22 0.44
N ARG A 14 6.44 -0.57 -0.46
CA ARG A 14 7.81 -0.96 -0.14
C ARG A 14 8.74 0.20 -0.44
N GLN A 15 9.69 0.47 0.44
CA GLN A 15 10.87 1.27 0.12
C GLN A 15 12.12 0.43 0.31
N ASP A 16 12.95 0.38 -0.73
CA ASP A 16 14.29 -0.21 -0.66
C ASP A 16 15.29 0.82 -0.11
N ASP A 17 16.45 0.35 0.36
CA ASP A 17 17.58 1.18 0.82
C ASP A 17 17.98 2.31 -0.15
N ASN A 18 17.73 2.10 -1.44
CA ASN A 18 18.02 3.09 -2.49
C ASN A 18 16.99 4.25 -2.55
N GLY A 19 16.02 4.28 -1.63
CA GLY A 19 14.95 5.27 -1.55
C GLY A 19 13.77 5.01 -2.50
N ASN A 20 13.88 4.02 -3.39
CA ASN A 20 12.86 3.69 -4.38
C ASN A 20 11.60 3.14 -3.70
N ARG A 21 10.44 3.74 -4.02
CA ARG A 21 9.14 3.36 -3.45
C ARG A 21 8.30 2.62 -4.48
N TYR A 22 7.87 1.42 -4.14
CA TYR A 22 7.05 0.57 -4.99
C TYR A 22 5.74 0.22 -4.32
N ARG A 23 4.66 0.23 -5.09
CA ARG A 23 3.34 -0.22 -4.64
C ARG A 23 3.27 -1.73 -4.82
N VAL A 24 3.19 -2.45 -3.71
CA VAL A 24 3.18 -3.92 -3.69
C VAL A 24 1.77 -4.46 -3.93
N GLY A 25 0.74 -3.79 -3.41
CA GLY A 25 -0.64 -4.25 -3.55
C GLY A 25 -1.67 -3.22 -3.07
N ARG A 26 -2.94 -3.47 -3.44
CA ARG A 26 -4.12 -2.69 -3.05
C ARG A 26 -5.12 -3.58 -2.33
N TYR A 27 -5.69 -3.08 -1.24
CA TYR A 27 -6.56 -3.83 -0.35
C TYR A 27 -7.80 -3.02 0.05
N ALA A 28 -8.87 -3.75 0.33
CA ALA A 28 -10.15 -3.19 0.76
C ALA A 28 -10.11 -2.73 2.22
N THR A 29 -9.32 -3.40 3.06
CA THR A 29 -9.21 -3.11 4.49
C THR A 29 -7.76 -2.87 4.89
N ARG A 30 -7.58 -2.06 5.94
CA ARG A 30 -6.27 -1.77 6.53
C ARG A 30 -5.63 -3.05 7.07
N ALA A 31 -6.40 -3.88 7.77
CA ALA A 31 -5.91 -5.09 8.41
C ALA A 31 -5.31 -6.09 7.39
N GLU A 32 -5.92 -6.24 6.22
CA GLU A 32 -5.37 -7.08 5.15
C GLU A 32 -4.05 -6.51 4.62
N ALA A 33 -4.00 -5.20 4.38
CA ALA A 33 -2.77 -4.53 3.96
C ALA A 33 -1.66 -4.65 5.02
N GLU A 34 -1.99 -4.49 6.31
CA GLU A 34 -1.04 -4.57 7.43
C GLU A 34 -0.48 -5.97 7.59
N ARG A 35 -1.31 -7.01 7.46
CA ARG A 35 -0.82 -8.41 7.47
C ARG A 35 0.19 -8.66 6.37
N ILE A 36 -0.06 -8.13 5.16
CA ILE A 36 0.86 -8.29 4.04
C ILE A 36 2.16 -7.52 4.28
N ALA A 37 2.07 -6.27 4.73
CA ALA A 37 3.26 -5.48 5.07
C ALA A 37 4.12 -6.20 6.13
N ASN A 38 3.51 -6.71 7.21
CA ASN A 38 4.21 -7.47 8.24
C ASN A 38 4.83 -8.76 7.69
N SER A 39 4.07 -9.53 6.91
CA SER A 39 4.56 -10.79 6.31
C SER A 39 5.71 -10.60 5.32
N LEU A 40 5.86 -9.40 4.76
CA LEU A 40 6.93 -9.03 3.83
C LEU A 40 8.16 -8.46 4.56
N ASP A 41 7.96 -7.71 5.64
CA ASP A 41 9.02 -7.23 6.53
C ASP A 41 9.86 -8.38 7.11
N GLU A 42 9.20 -9.48 7.48
CA GLU A 42 9.85 -10.71 7.99
C GLU A 42 10.78 -11.40 6.99
N ARG A 43 10.79 -10.99 5.70
CA ARG A 43 11.53 -11.67 4.62
C ARG A 43 12.81 -10.97 4.20
N GLY A 44 13.11 -9.76 4.69
CA GLY A 44 14.35 -9.06 4.31
C GLY A 44 14.61 -7.76 5.07
N HIS A 45 15.74 -7.68 5.76
CA HIS A 45 16.11 -6.59 6.67
C HIS A 45 16.51 -5.24 6.02
N GLN A 46 16.41 -5.10 4.68
CA GLN A 46 16.80 -3.88 3.94
C GLN A 46 15.63 -3.20 3.22
N GLN A 47 14.40 -3.68 3.46
CA GLN A 47 13.21 -3.15 2.81
C GLN A 47 12.20 -2.76 3.87
N LEU A 48 11.75 -1.51 3.80
CA LEU A 48 10.72 -0.98 4.67
C LEU A 48 9.35 -1.20 4.02
N TYR A 49 8.43 -1.82 4.74
CA TYR A 49 7.06 -2.03 4.30
C TYR A 49 6.07 -1.28 5.19
N TRP A 50 5.16 -0.50 4.61
CA TRP A 50 4.10 0.17 5.36
C TRP A 50 2.81 0.28 4.57
N VAL A 51 1.72 0.59 5.28
CA VAL A 51 0.40 0.76 4.70
C VAL A 51 0.08 2.25 4.55
N GLU A 52 -0.35 2.64 3.35
CA GLU A 52 -0.77 3.99 3.02
C GLU A 52 -2.24 4.01 2.62
N ARG A 53 -3.01 4.98 3.15
CA ARG A 53 -4.40 5.19 2.74
C ARG A 53 -4.47 6.20 1.61
N VAL A 54 -4.83 5.74 0.41
CA VAL A 54 -5.13 6.61 -0.72
C VAL A 54 -6.60 7.02 -0.66
N GLY A 55 -6.81 8.31 -0.38
CA GLY A 55 -8.12 8.93 -0.46
C GLY A 55 -8.66 8.95 -1.90
N PRO A 56 -9.97 9.19 -2.08
CA PRO A 56 -10.60 9.28 -3.41
C PRO A 56 -10.02 10.39 -4.30
N ASN A 57 -9.22 11.30 -3.74
CA ASN A 57 -8.53 12.38 -4.46
C ASN A 57 -7.05 12.04 -4.73
N GLY A 58 -6.77 10.86 -5.30
CA GLY A 58 -5.43 10.47 -5.76
C GLY A 58 -4.90 11.27 -6.96
N ALA A 59 -5.50 12.41 -7.28
CA ALA A 59 -5.03 13.38 -8.25
C ALA A 59 -4.80 14.71 -7.51
N SER A 60 -3.63 14.89 -6.90
CA SER A 60 -2.95 16.17 -6.67
C SER A 60 -1.72 15.97 -5.79
N ALA A 61 -0.57 15.84 -6.43
CA ALA A 61 0.66 16.52 -6.04
C ALA A 61 1.51 16.55 -7.32
N GLY A 62 1.57 17.73 -7.94
CA GLY A 62 2.37 18.02 -9.13
C GLY A 62 3.85 18.22 -8.83
#